data_AF-A0A7Y5VRU7-F1
#
_entry.id   AF-A0A7Y5VRU7-F1
#
_cell.length_a   1.000
_cell.length_b   1.000
_cell.length_c   1.000
_cell.angle_alpha   90.00
_cell.angle_beta   90.00
_cell.angle_gamma   90.00
#
_symmetry.space_group_name_H-M   'P 1'
#
loop_
_entity.id
_entity.type
_entity.pdbx_description
1 polymer ?
#
loop_
_entity_poly.entity_id
_entity_poly.type
_entity_poly.pdbx_seq_one_letter_code
_entity_poly.pdbx_strand_id
1 'polypeptide(L)'
;MDEVTFQKKLAELVAEIGTLPSTERGKLEALAEETRQRHQKLKETVHSLQESIDYLRLSIKYLLFDLEATRRENAYLRKMLEEEPDA
;
A
#
# COMPACT_ATOMS: atom_id res chain seq x y z
N MET A 1 13.87 1.10 10.84
CA MET A 1 14.12 -0.17 11.54
C MET A 1 13.52 -1.25 10.65
N ASP A 2 14.27 -2.26 10.24
CA ASP A 2 13.71 -3.34 9.42
C ASP A 2 12.87 -4.31 10.28
N GLU A 3 11.99 -5.08 9.63
CA GLU A 3 11.09 -6.04 10.29
C GLU A 3 11.87 -7.06 11.13
N VAL A 4 12.99 -7.55 10.59
CA VAL A 4 13.81 -8.58 11.23
C VAL A 4 14.36 -8.08 12.55
N THR A 5 14.82 -6.83 12.59
CA THR A 5 15.33 -6.17 13.79
C THR A 5 14.21 -5.92 14.79
N PHE A 6 13.00 -5.54 14.34
CA PHE A 6 11.85 -5.38 15.24
C PHE A 6 11.45 -6.69 15.89
N GLN A 7 11.26 -7.75 15.10
CA GLN A 7 10.91 -9.09 15.61
C GLN A 7 11.97 -9.63 16.57
N LYS A 8 13.25 -9.46 16.24
CA LYS A 8 14.36 -9.87 17.09
C LYS A 8 14.33 -9.16 18.44
N LYS A 9 14.22 -7.83 18.46
CA LYS A 9 14.16 -7.05 19.71
C LYS A 9 12.91 -7.34 20.52
N LEU A 10 11.78 -7.59 19.87
CA LEU A 10 10.54 -7.95 20.55
C LEU A 10 10.66 -9.34 21.20
N ALA A 11 11.27 -10.30 20.51
CA ALA A 11 11.53 -11.63 21.07
C ALA A 11 12.51 -11.58 22.25
N GLU A 12 13.57 -10.77 22.15
CA GLU A 12 14.50 -10.51 23.26
C GLU A 12 13.78 -9.90 24.48
N LEU A 13 12.92 -8.90 24.26
CA LEU A 13 12.13 -8.27 25.31
C LEU A 13 11.17 -9.27 25.99
N VAL A 14 10.47 -10.10 25.21
CA VAL A 14 9.56 -11.12 25.76
C VAL A 14 10.33 -12.16 26.57
N ALA A 15 11.51 -12.58 26.11
CA ALA A 15 12.37 -13.50 26.85
C ALA A 15 12.83 -12.90 28.20
N GLU A 16 13.17 -11.61 28.21
CA GLU A 16 13.59 -10.88 29.42
C GLU A 16 12.43 -10.73 30.41
N ILE A 17 11.21 -10.44 29.93
CA ILE A 17 9.99 -10.42 30.76
C ILE A 17 9.76 -11.77 31.44
N GLY A 18 10.03 -12.88 30.73
CA GLY A 18 9.94 -14.25 31.25
C GLY A 18 10.89 -14.56 32.42
N THR A 19 11.83 -13.68 32.76
CA THR A 19 12.73 -13.83 33.93
C THR A 19 12.26 -13.06 35.17
N LEU A 20 11.31 -12.12 35.03
CA LEU A 20 10.81 -11.27 36.13
C LEU A 20 9.89 -12.02 37.11
N PRO A 21 9.66 -11.55 38.35
CA PRO A 21 8.69 -12.15 39.27
C PRO A 21 7.26 -12.18 38.70
N SER A 22 6.47 -13.20 39.06
CA SER A 22 5.14 -13.47 38.49
C SER A 22 4.12 -12.34 38.67
N THR A 23 4.32 -11.47 39.65
CA THR A 23 3.46 -10.31 39.95
C THR A 23 3.52 -9.21 38.89
N GLU A 24 4.60 -9.11 38.11
CA GLU A 24 4.78 -8.05 37.10
C GLU A 24 4.74 -8.56 35.64
N ARG A 25 4.91 -9.87 35.42
CA ARG A 25 4.90 -10.50 34.08
C ARG A 25 3.64 -10.25 33.27
N GLY A 26 2.46 -10.48 33.86
CA GLY A 26 1.21 -10.52 33.09
C GLY A 26 0.88 -9.20 32.38
N LYS A 27 1.20 -8.05 32.99
CA LYS A 27 0.99 -6.74 32.36
C LYS A 27 1.97 -6.47 31.22
N LEU A 28 3.23 -6.87 31.38
CA LEU A 28 4.27 -6.67 30.38
C LEU A 28 4.09 -7.60 29.18
N GLU A 29 3.70 -8.85 29.40
CA GLU A 29 3.34 -9.80 28.34
C GLU A 29 2.15 -9.30 27.53
N ALA A 30 1.11 -8.78 28.19
CA ALA A 30 -0.04 -8.19 27.52
C ALA A 30 0.34 -6.98 26.65
N LEU A 31 1.19 -6.08 27.15
CA LEU A 31 1.69 -4.92 26.41
C LEU A 31 2.57 -5.32 25.21
N ALA A 32 3.42 -6.33 25.37
CA ALA A 32 4.26 -6.85 24.29
C ALA A 32 3.39 -7.45 23.18
N GLU A 33 2.37 -8.23 23.55
CA GLU A 33 1.43 -8.81 22.59
C GLU A 33 0.59 -7.74 21.87
N GLU A 34 0.07 -6.75 22.60
CA GLU A 34 -0.65 -5.62 22.02
C GLU A 34 0.23 -4.83 21.02
N THR A 35 1.50 -4.61 21.38
CA THR A 35 2.47 -3.93 20.50
C THR A 35 2.74 -4.74 19.24
N ARG A 36 2.87 -6.06 19.35
CA ARG A 36 3.02 -6.98 18.21
C ARG A 36 1.82 -6.89 17.27
N GLN A 37 0.60 -6.96 17.81
CA GLN A 37 -0.63 -6.90 17.03
C GLN A 37 -0.81 -5.55 16.33
N ARG A 38 -0.52 -4.44 17.02
CA ARG A 38 -0.56 -3.10 16.42
C ARG A 38 0.44 -2.97 15.27
N HIS A 39 1.66 -3.47 15.45
CA HIS A 39 2.68 -3.42 14.40
C HIS A 39 2.27 -4.26 13.19
N GLN A 40 1.71 -5.45 13.41
CA GLN A 40 1.21 -6.31 12.33
C GLN A 40 0.07 -5.62 11.55
N LYS A 41 -0.90 -5.03 12.25
CA LYS A 41 -2.00 -4.31 11.62
C LYS A 41 -1.53 -3.09 10.81
N LEU A 42 -0.55 -2.35 11.34
CA LEU A 42 0.04 -1.22 10.63
C LEU A 42 0.70 -1.68 9.33
N LYS A 43 1.43 -2.80 9.36
CA LYS A 43 2.08 -3.39 8.19
C LYS A 43 1.06 -3.80 7.13
N GLU A 44 0.00 -4.49 7.52
CA GLU A 44 -1.10 -4.87 6.61
C GLU A 44 -1.75 -3.64 5.97
N THR A 45 -1.97 -2.58 6.75
CA THR A 45 -2.55 -1.33 6.26
C THR A 45 -1.64 -0.64 5.24
N VAL A 46 -0.33 -0.57 5.54
CA VAL A 46 0.66 0.02 4.62
C VAL A 46 0.76 -0.79 3.34
N HIS A 47 0.75 -2.12 3.44
CA HIS A 47 0.78 -3.00 2.28
C HIS A 47 -0.45 -2.80 1.37
N SER A 48 -1.66 -2.80 1.95
CA SER A 48 -2.89 -2.55 1.20
C SER A 48 -2.91 -1.16 0.54
N LEU A 49 -2.35 -0.14 1.22
CA LEU A 49 -2.20 1.19 0.64
C LEU A 49 -1.24 1.19 -0.56
N GLN A 50 -0.13 0.46 -0.49
CA GLN A 50 0.81 0.30 -1.60
C GLN A 50 0.14 -0.37 -2.81
N GLU A 51 -0.59 -1.47 -2.59
CA GLU A 51 -1.35 -2.14 -3.65
C GLU A 51 -2.38 -1.21 -4.30
N SER A 52 -3.08 -0.41 -3.49
CA SER A 52 -4.06 0.56 -3.97
C SER A 52 -3.40 1.66 -4.82
N ILE A 53 -2.22 2.14 -4.42
CA ILE A 53 -1.43 3.12 -5.19
C ILE A 53 -0.96 2.53 -6.51
N ASP A 54 -0.48 1.28 -6.51
CA ASP A 54 -0.04 0.61 -7.73
C ASP A 54 -1.20 0.37 -8.70
N TYR A 55 -2.37 -0.02 -8.18
CA TYR A 55 -3.60 -0.12 -8.96
C TYR A 55 -4.02 1.24 -9.55
N LEU A 56 -3.99 2.31 -8.75
CA LEU A 56 -4.31 3.66 -9.22
C LEU A 56 -3.33 4.12 -10.29
N ARG A 57 -2.03 3.86 -10.11
CA ARG A 57 -0.99 4.17 -11.10
C ARG A 57 -1.27 3.47 -12.42
N LEU A 58 -1.67 2.20 -12.40
CA LEU A 58 -2.03 1.46 -13.60
C LEU A 58 -3.29 2.04 -14.26
N SER A 59 -4.32 2.34 -13.46
CA SER A 59 -5.56 2.95 -13.94
C SER A 59 -5.31 4.29 -14.64
N ILE A 60 -4.43 5.13 -14.09
CA ILE A 60 -4.03 6.40 -14.72
C ILE A 60 -3.33 6.16 -16.06
N LYS A 61 -2.44 5.17 -16.16
CA LYS A 61 -1.78 4.84 -17.43
C LYS A 61 -2.80 4.46 -18.52
N TYR A 62 -3.81 3.67 -18.18
CA TYR A 62 -4.87 3.31 -19.12
C TYR A 62 -5.73 4.52 -19.50
N LEU A 63 -6.14 5.34 -18.54
CA LEU A 63 -6.89 6.57 -18.82
C LEU A 63 -6.14 7.52 -19.76
N LEU A 64 -4.83 7.70 -19.56
CA LEU A 64 -4.01 8.53 -20.44
C LEU A 64 -3.87 7.92 -21.84
N PHE A 65 -3.76 6.60 -21.94
CA PHE A 65 -3.71 5.89 -23.21
C PHE A 65 -5.01 6.07 -24.00
N ASP A 66 -6.16 5.84 -23.36
CA ASP A 66 -7.48 6.00 -23.96
C ASP A 66 -7.73 7.46 -24.37
N LEU A 67 -7.30 8.42 -23.54
CA LEU A 67 -7.38 9.84 -23.86
C LEU A 67 -6.59 10.20 -25.13
N GLU A 68 -5.37 9.68 -25.28
CA GLU A 68 -4.56 9.94 -26.47
C GLU A 68 -5.14 9.24 -27.71
N ALA A 69 -5.70 8.04 -27.56
CA ALA A 69 -6.38 7.34 -28.64
C ALA A 69 -7.59 8.14 -29.16
N THR A 70 -8.47 8.59 -28.25
CA THR A 70 -9.65 9.41 -28.59
C THR A 70 -9.26 10.78 -29.15
N ARG A 71 -8.16 11.39 -28.68
CA ARG A 71 -7.63 12.63 -29.24
C ARG A 71 -7.18 12.46 -30.69
N ARG A 72 -6.47 11.37 -31.00
CA ARG A 72 -6.02 11.06 -32.37
C ARG A 72 -7.19 10.77 -33.29
N GLU A 73 -8.16 9.99 -32.82
CA GLU A 73 -9.38 9.69 -33.57
C GLU A 73 -10.17 10.95 -33.89
N ASN A 74 -10.37 11.84 -32.90
CA ASN A 74 -11.07 13.11 -33.13
C ASN A 74 -10.35 13.99 -34.17
N ALA A 75 -9.02 14.07 -34.10
CA ALA A 75 -8.22 14.82 -35.08
C ALA A 75 -8.35 14.24 -36.49
N TYR A 76 -8.34 12.90 -36.62
CA TYR A 76 -8.54 12.23 -37.89
C TYR A 76 -9.94 12.49 -38.47
N LEU A 77 -10.99 12.37 -37.65
CA LEU A 77 -12.37 12.63 -38.07
C LEU A 77 -12.58 14.08 -38.51
N ARG A 78 -12.00 15.05 -37.78
CA ARG A 78 -12.05 16.47 -38.18
C ARG A 78 -11.39 16.71 -39.52
N LYS A 79 -10.23 16.10 -39.75
CA LYS A 79 -9.52 16.20 -41.01
C LYS A 79 -10.35 15.63 -42.17
N MET A 80 -11.03 14.50 -41.98
CA MET A 80 -11.93 13.95 -42.98
C MET A 80 -13.09 14.90 -43.33
N LEU A 81 -13.68 15.55 -42.32
CA LEU A 81 -14.76 16.53 -42.52
C LEU A 81 -14.27 17.80 -43.23
N GLU A 82 -13.04 18.23 -42.99
CA GLU A 82 -12.42 19.37 -43.71
C GLU A 82 -12.07 19.01 -45.16
N GLU A 83 -11.79 17.73 -45.45
CA GLU A 83 -11.44 17.22 -46.77
C GLU A 83 -12.67 16.80 -47.61
N GLU A 84 -13.88 16.75 -47.05
CA GLU A 84 -15.15 16.62 -47.79
C GLU A 84 -15.72 18.02 -48.12
N PRO A 85 -15.51 18.57 -49.33
CA PRO A 85 -15.90 19.95 -49.65
C PRO A 85 -17.38 20.09 -50.04
N ASP A 86 -18.13 18.99 -50.15
CA ASP A 86 -19.51 18.95 -50.64
C ASP A 86 -20.38 17.97 -49.82
N ALA A 87 -21.06 18.51 -48.80
CA ALA A 87 -22.26 17.93 -48.18
C ALA A 87 -23.27 19.06 -47.89
#